data_AF-X6NL08-F1
#
_entry.id   AF-X6NL08-F1
#
_cell.length_a   1.000
_cell.length_b   1.000
_cell.length_c   1.000
_cell.angle_alpha   90.00
_cell.angle_beta   90.00
_cell.angle_gamma   90.00
#
_symmetry.space_group_name_H-M   'P 1'
#
loop_
_entity.id
_entity.type
_entity.pdbx_description
1 polymer ?
#
loop_
_entity_poly.entity_id
_entity_poly.type
_entity_poly.pdbx_seq_one_letter_code
_entity_poly.pdbx_strand_id
1 'polypeptide(L)'
;MLEDVKVFWHNNCKKQRFFWKKRSRKSEQTFKALGRKKMIIFPSEDEEGKQMATNHCYDKDWIIWLGKENPAESDYCLICGHIAKNAMELTCDEHTDSEEFLIVGEECLKKYLTEHGNKCPSKNTHDNCKHMKNNVVRKRVDNFRVVCPRQYHLMMDGTDVQGKSKRNWEGYNSTEEMCEFIGKVKELKTHLETTCSLLPKKCSFYKYGCTDVLVQHNEDEHNRSKINFHMGLLKDALDKYEPLVDNLQTLLGIPNQHPQRFLLLEVIFFFLLHILKELLSRQTKPNQLVEPATQDNDEKKESVQVMSPFFFFFFKLQFEMENS
;
A
#
# COMPACT_ATOMS: atom_id res chain seq x y z
N MET A 1 -6.54 44.21 -28.56
CA MET A 1 -6.42 42.73 -28.54
C MET A 1 -5.31 42.21 -27.62
N LEU A 2 -4.02 42.53 -27.82
CA LEU A 2 -2.94 42.05 -26.93
C LEU A 2 -2.97 42.68 -25.52
N GLU A 3 -3.44 43.92 -25.37
CA GLU A 3 -3.61 44.53 -24.04
C GLU A 3 -4.82 43.96 -23.28
N ASP A 4 -5.90 43.63 -23.99
CA ASP A 4 -7.12 43.07 -23.38
C ASP A 4 -6.89 41.67 -22.79
N VAL A 5 -6.03 40.86 -23.44
CA VAL A 5 -5.62 39.54 -22.95
C VAL A 5 -4.73 39.64 -21.70
N LYS A 6 -3.83 40.65 -21.63
CA LYS A 6 -3.01 40.91 -20.42
C LYS A 6 -3.88 41.31 -19.23
N VAL A 7 -4.89 42.16 -19.43
CA VAL A 7 -5.83 42.59 -18.38
C VAL A 7 -6.67 41.40 -17.89
N PHE A 8 -7.14 40.53 -18.80
CA PHE A 8 -7.90 39.32 -18.45
C PHE A 8 -7.09 38.35 -17.58
N TRP A 9 -5.82 38.09 -17.93
CA TRP A 9 -4.94 37.20 -17.16
C TRP A 9 -4.52 37.78 -15.81
N HIS A 10 -4.18 39.07 -15.75
CA HIS A 10 -3.78 39.69 -14.49
C HIS A 10 -4.93 39.70 -13.47
N ASN A 11 -6.16 39.89 -13.95
CA ASN A 11 -7.36 39.84 -13.12
C ASN A 11 -7.73 38.41 -12.69
N ASN A 12 -7.56 37.40 -13.55
CA ASN A 12 -7.78 36.00 -13.17
C ASN A 12 -6.72 35.48 -12.18
N CYS A 13 -5.45 35.85 -12.35
CA CYS A 13 -4.38 35.47 -11.43
C CYS A 13 -4.56 36.11 -10.03
N LYS A 14 -4.97 37.38 -9.96
CA LYS A 14 -5.31 38.05 -8.68
C LYS A 14 -6.53 37.41 -7.99
N LYS A 15 -7.58 37.06 -8.76
CA LYS A 15 -8.76 36.36 -8.23
C LYS A 15 -8.43 34.98 -7.69
N GLN A 16 -7.60 34.20 -8.40
CA GLN A 16 -7.14 32.89 -7.93
C GLN A 16 -6.28 33.02 -6.66
N ARG A 17 -5.35 33.98 -6.61
CA ARG A 17 -4.49 34.20 -5.41
C ARG A 17 -5.29 34.58 -4.16
N PHE A 18 -6.38 35.34 -4.33
CA PHE A 18 -7.30 35.69 -3.24
C PHE A 18 -8.14 34.48 -2.79
N PHE A 19 -8.58 33.65 -3.74
CA PHE A 19 -9.32 32.41 -3.46
C PHE A 19 -8.47 31.40 -2.68
N TRP A 20 -7.20 31.24 -3.04
CA TRP A 20 -6.24 30.37 -2.34
C TRP A 20 -5.91 30.86 -0.92
N LYS A 21 -5.72 32.19 -0.72
CA LYS A 21 -5.50 32.75 0.63
C LYS A 21 -6.72 32.58 1.56
N LYS A 22 -7.94 32.70 1.02
CA LYS A 22 -9.18 32.56 1.81
C LYS A 22 -9.47 31.09 2.17
N ARG A 23 -9.11 30.14 1.31
CA ARG A 23 -9.22 28.70 1.57
C ARG A 23 -8.19 28.20 2.60
N SER A 24 -6.95 28.70 2.53
CA SER A 24 -5.87 28.37 3.45
C SER A 24 -6.18 28.75 4.92
N ARG A 25 -6.76 29.94 5.16
CA ARG A 25 -7.13 30.36 6.53
C ARG A 25 -8.30 29.55 7.12
N LYS A 26 -9.24 29.11 6.28
CA LYS A 26 -10.39 28.32 6.72
C LYS A 26 -9.99 26.88 7.04
N SER A 27 -9.07 26.29 6.27
CA SER A 27 -8.53 24.96 6.57
C SER A 27 -7.69 24.97 7.86
N GLU A 28 -6.89 26.01 8.10
CA GLU A 28 -6.01 26.11 9.27
C GLU A 28 -6.76 26.25 10.60
N GLN A 29 -7.94 26.88 10.59
CA GLN A 29 -8.83 26.96 11.76
C GLN A 29 -9.56 25.63 12.04
N THR A 30 -9.97 24.89 11.02
CA THR A 30 -10.54 23.54 11.19
C THR A 30 -9.49 22.52 11.68
N PHE A 31 -8.22 22.68 11.31
CA PHE A 31 -7.13 21.80 11.75
C PHE A 31 -6.79 21.93 13.24
N LYS A 32 -7.06 23.09 13.87
CA LYS A 32 -6.86 23.27 15.33
C LYS A 32 -7.97 22.65 16.18
N ALA A 33 -9.13 22.31 15.59
CA ALA A 33 -10.27 21.74 16.29
C ALA A 33 -10.33 20.21 16.27
N LEU A 34 -9.57 19.55 15.38
CA LEU A 34 -9.38 18.10 15.37
C LEU A 34 -8.18 17.79 16.26
N GLY A 35 -8.43 17.25 17.46
CA GLY A 35 -7.38 16.81 18.38
C GLY A 35 -6.36 15.93 17.65
N ARG A 36 -5.08 16.07 18.01
CA ARG A 36 -3.96 15.29 17.43
C ARG A 36 -4.24 13.79 17.51
N LYS A 37 -4.89 13.21 16.49
CA LYS A 37 -4.91 11.76 16.29
C LYS A 37 -3.46 11.35 16.03
N LYS A 38 -2.94 10.45 16.85
CA LYS A 38 -1.61 9.87 16.65
C LYS A 38 -1.68 9.10 15.33
N MET A 39 -0.99 9.59 14.31
CA MET A 39 -0.89 8.91 13.03
C MET A 39 -0.18 7.58 13.29
N ILE A 40 -0.86 6.46 13.05
CA ILE A 40 -0.25 5.14 13.13
C ILE A 40 0.71 5.05 11.95
N ILE A 41 2.00 5.11 12.25
CA ILE A 41 3.05 4.98 11.24
C ILE A 41 3.31 3.49 11.08
N PHE A 42 2.91 2.94 9.94
CA PHE A 42 3.31 1.60 9.54
C PHE A 42 4.76 1.65 9.02
N PRO A 43 5.62 0.72 9.44
CA PRO A 43 6.95 0.56 8.85
C PRO A 43 6.87 0.22 7.36
N SER A 44 7.96 0.51 6.63
CA SER A 44 7.99 0.47 5.16
C SER A 44 7.71 -0.91 4.55
N GLU A 45 6.97 -0.95 3.44
CA GLU A 45 6.53 -2.16 2.70
C GLU A 45 7.63 -3.16 2.34
N ASP A 46 8.86 -2.68 2.16
CA ASP A 46 9.96 -3.46 1.59
C ASP A 46 10.42 -4.59 2.55
N GLU A 47 10.12 -4.45 3.84
CA GLU A 47 10.43 -5.43 4.90
C GLU A 47 9.15 -6.02 5.51
N GLU A 48 8.11 -5.24 5.81
CA GLU A 48 7.02 -5.71 6.69
C GLU A 48 5.81 -6.39 6.02
N GLY A 49 5.44 -5.98 4.82
CA GLY A 49 4.38 -6.68 4.06
C GLY A 49 4.78 -8.13 3.75
N LYS A 50 6.10 -8.33 3.54
CA LYS A 50 6.72 -9.65 3.53
C LYS A 50 6.82 -10.22 4.94
N GLN A 51 7.32 -9.49 5.96
CA GLN A 51 7.48 -10.02 7.32
C GLN A 51 6.20 -10.50 8.00
N MET A 52 5.04 -9.87 7.83
CA MET A 52 3.81 -10.40 8.44
C MET A 52 3.30 -11.69 7.78
N ALA A 53 3.65 -11.93 6.51
CA ALA A 53 3.45 -13.20 5.82
C ALA A 53 4.70 -14.10 5.84
N THR A 54 5.79 -13.66 6.50
CA THR A 54 7.11 -14.27 6.33
C THR A 54 7.10 -15.70 6.80
N ASN A 55 8.06 -16.42 6.24
CA ASN A 55 8.63 -17.71 6.60
C ASN A 55 8.59 -18.11 8.09
N HIS A 56 8.29 -17.24 9.04
CA HIS A 56 8.16 -17.58 10.46
C HIS A 56 6.83 -18.28 10.82
N CYS A 57 6.82 -18.89 12.00
CA CYS A 57 5.64 -19.50 12.62
C CYS A 57 4.53 -18.46 12.87
N TYR A 58 3.27 -18.90 12.92
CA TYR A 58 2.13 -17.99 13.12
C TYR A 58 2.01 -17.60 14.58
N ASP A 59 1.74 -16.33 14.86
CA ASP A 59 1.49 -15.91 16.24
C ASP A 59 0.27 -16.65 16.81
N LYS A 60 0.44 -17.22 18.00
CA LYS A 60 -0.62 -17.96 18.70
C LYS A 60 -1.76 -17.03 19.11
N ASP A 61 -1.45 -15.75 19.34
CA ASP A 61 -2.44 -14.79 19.80
C ASP A 61 -3.46 -14.47 18.70
N TRP A 62 -3.10 -14.62 17.42
CA TRP A 62 -4.04 -14.46 16.30
C TRP A 62 -5.14 -15.55 16.29
N ILE A 63 -4.86 -16.71 16.86
CA ILE A 63 -5.78 -17.86 16.94
C ILE A 63 -6.58 -17.80 18.25
N ILE A 64 -5.87 -17.62 19.37
CA ILE A 64 -6.46 -17.61 20.72
C ILE A 64 -7.46 -16.47 20.87
N TRP A 65 -7.27 -15.34 20.18
CA TRP A 65 -8.16 -14.19 20.24
C TRP A 65 -9.62 -14.53 19.90
N LEU A 66 -9.87 -15.54 19.04
CA LEU A 66 -11.22 -15.96 18.70
C LEU A 66 -11.90 -16.78 19.82
N GLY A 67 -11.16 -17.25 20.82
CA GLY A 67 -11.65 -18.04 21.97
C GLY A 67 -12.29 -19.38 21.60
N LYS A 68 -12.29 -19.76 20.32
CA LYS A 68 -12.96 -20.95 19.78
C LYS A 68 -11.99 -22.07 19.41
N GLU A 69 -10.73 -21.73 19.20
CA GLU A 69 -9.68 -22.66 18.81
C GLU A 69 -8.69 -22.77 19.96
N ASN A 70 -8.37 -24.01 20.36
CA ASN A 70 -7.35 -24.32 21.35
C ASN A 70 -6.27 -25.15 20.66
N PRO A 71 -5.16 -24.55 20.21
CA PRO A 71 -4.06 -25.30 19.63
C PRO A 71 -3.52 -26.33 20.63
N ALA A 72 -3.27 -27.54 20.17
CA ALA A 72 -2.65 -28.57 20.98
C ALA A 72 -1.18 -28.23 21.23
N GLU A 73 -0.57 -28.83 22.26
CA GLU A 73 0.87 -28.66 22.51
C GLU A 73 1.73 -29.06 21.29
N SER A 74 1.26 -30.05 20.53
CA SER A 74 1.87 -30.49 19.27
C SER A 74 1.68 -29.53 18.08
N ASP A 75 1.02 -28.38 18.26
CA ASP A 75 0.91 -27.36 17.21
C ASP A 75 1.96 -26.25 17.38
N TYR A 76 2.64 -26.19 18.53
CA TYR A 76 3.65 -25.18 18.80
C TYR A 76 5.01 -25.61 18.27
N CYS A 77 5.75 -24.64 17.73
CA CYS A 77 7.13 -24.78 17.34
C CYS A 77 8.02 -24.78 18.59
N LEU A 78 8.81 -25.84 18.77
CA LEU A 78 9.75 -25.99 19.90
C LEU A 78 10.74 -24.84 20.02
N ILE A 79 11.11 -24.20 18.91
CA ILE A 79 12.15 -23.16 18.87
C ILE A 79 11.60 -21.79 19.28
N CYS A 80 10.46 -21.37 18.73
CA CYS A 80 9.93 -20.01 18.93
C CYS A 80 8.66 -19.94 19.79
N GLY A 81 8.06 -21.08 20.15
CA GLY A 81 6.85 -21.13 20.99
C GLY A 81 5.56 -20.60 20.31
N HIS A 82 5.62 -20.31 19.02
CA HIS A 82 4.48 -19.92 18.18
C HIS A 82 3.93 -21.12 17.39
N ILE A 83 2.87 -20.95 16.62
CA ILE A 83 2.21 -22.06 15.90
C ILE A 83 3.03 -22.46 14.67
N ALA A 84 3.42 -23.73 14.59
CA ALA A 84 4.37 -24.25 13.63
C ALA A 84 3.88 -24.12 12.18
N LYS A 85 4.41 -23.13 11.45
CA LYS A 85 4.20 -22.99 10.01
C LYS A 85 5.02 -24.04 9.26
N ASN A 86 4.37 -24.75 8.34
CA ASN A 86 4.99 -25.87 7.61
C ASN A 86 5.63 -26.89 8.57
N ALA A 87 4.90 -27.32 9.59
CA ALA A 87 5.41 -28.19 10.66
C ALA A 87 6.29 -29.36 10.17
N MET A 88 7.42 -29.52 10.83
CA MET A 88 8.39 -30.60 10.72
C MET A 88 8.44 -31.34 12.05
N GLU A 89 8.68 -32.63 12.00
CA GLU A 89 8.85 -33.49 13.17
C GLU A 89 10.28 -33.99 13.21
N LEU A 90 10.89 -33.92 14.40
CA LEU A 90 12.23 -34.46 14.63
C LEU A 90 12.11 -35.98 14.84
N THR A 91 12.86 -36.75 14.06
CA THR A 91 12.80 -38.22 14.04
C THR A 91 14.17 -38.83 14.34
N CYS A 92 14.91 -38.19 15.24
CA CYS A 92 16.21 -38.66 15.69
C CYS A 92 16.04 -39.87 16.61
N ASP A 93 17.01 -40.78 16.59
CA ASP A 93 16.95 -42.01 17.38
C ASP A 93 17.00 -41.68 18.90
N GLU A 94 17.58 -40.53 19.25
CA GLU A 94 17.63 -39.93 20.59
C GLU A 94 16.25 -39.44 21.09
N HIS A 95 15.21 -39.48 20.25
CA HIS A 95 13.85 -39.02 20.56
C HIS A 95 12.80 -40.12 20.37
N THR A 96 13.22 -41.36 20.07
CA THR A 96 12.30 -42.47 19.78
C THR A 96 11.44 -42.87 20.98
N ASP A 97 11.94 -42.65 22.20
CA ASP A 97 11.29 -43.05 23.44
C ASP A 97 10.43 -41.93 24.07
N SER A 98 10.47 -40.71 23.53
CA SER A 98 9.59 -39.65 24.01
C SER A 98 8.22 -39.80 23.36
N GLU A 99 7.17 -39.98 24.17
CA GLU A 99 5.77 -39.91 23.71
C GLU A 99 5.39 -38.50 23.18
N GLU A 100 6.27 -37.51 23.36
CA GLU A 100 6.09 -36.12 22.94
C GLU A 100 6.50 -35.90 21.48
N PHE A 101 5.58 -35.33 20.69
CA PHE A 101 5.87 -34.89 19.32
C PHE A 101 6.76 -33.65 19.34
N LEU A 102 8.02 -33.78 18.90
CA LEU A 102 8.94 -32.65 18.75
C LEU A 102 8.68 -31.91 17.44
N ILE A 103 7.72 -30.99 17.49
CA ILE A 103 7.29 -30.21 16.32
C ILE A 103 8.07 -28.90 16.22
N VAL A 104 8.54 -28.60 15.00
CA VAL A 104 9.29 -27.39 14.69
C VAL A 104 8.78 -26.78 13.37
N GLY A 105 8.67 -25.46 13.28
CA GLY A 105 8.40 -24.80 12.00
C GLY A 105 9.57 -24.98 11.03
N GLU A 106 9.29 -25.25 9.75
CA GLU A 106 10.32 -25.61 8.76
C GLU A 106 11.45 -24.57 8.66
N GLU A 107 11.10 -23.29 8.62
CA GLU A 107 12.07 -22.20 8.48
C GLU A 107 12.80 -21.90 9.79
N CYS A 108 12.13 -22.09 10.95
CA CYS A 108 12.80 -22.06 12.25
C CYS A 108 13.87 -23.15 12.35
N LEU A 109 13.56 -24.36 11.89
CA LEU A 109 14.50 -25.48 11.88
C LEU A 109 15.69 -25.20 10.95
N LYS A 110 15.44 -24.76 9.71
CA LYS A 110 16.51 -24.41 8.75
C LYS A 110 17.47 -23.36 9.31
N LYS A 111 16.92 -22.29 9.89
CA LYS A 111 17.72 -21.21 10.50
C LYS A 111 18.55 -21.74 11.67
N TYR A 112 17.92 -22.49 12.57
CA TYR A 112 18.60 -23.04 13.74
C TYR A 112 19.76 -23.98 13.37
N LEU A 113 19.52 -24.93 12.45
CA LEU A 113 20.56 -25.87 12.00
C LEU A 113 21.75 -25.15 11.36
N THR A 114 21.51 -24.07 10.62
CA THR A 114 22.56 -23.25 10.02
C THR A 114 23.41 -22.54 11.08
N GLU A 115 22.77 -21.97 12.11
CA GLU A 115 23.43 -21.22 13.17
C GLU A 115 24.15 -22.12 14.20
N HIS A 116 23.70 -23.36 14.38
CA HIS A 116 24.17 -24.27 15.44
C HIS A 116 24.90 -25.51 14.90
N GLY A 117 25.37 -25.48 13.65
CA GLY A 117 26.19 -26.55 13.08
C GLY A 117 25.46 -27.89 12.97
N ASN A 118 24.22 -27.88 12.49
CA ASN A 118 23.34 -29.04 12.32
C ASN A 118 23.00 -29.83 13.60
N LYS A 119 23.18 -29.21 14.77
CA LYS A 119 22.76 -29.80 16.04
C LYS A 119 21.24 -29.79 16.21
N CYS A 120 20.71 -30.82 16.86
CA CYS A 120 19.28 -30.94 17.12
C CYS A 120 18.76 -29.86 18.10
N PRO A 121 17.59 -29.23 17.86
CA PRO A 121 16.99 -28.22 18.75
C PRO A 121 16.28 -28.80 19.99
N SER A 122 16.60 -30.03 20.39
CA SER A 122 16.04 -30.68 21.57
C SER A 122 16.88 -30.44 22.84
N LYS A 123 16.36 -30.85 24.00
CA LYS A 123 17.10 -30.76 25.28
C LYS A 123 18.43 -31.53 25.24
N ASN A 124 18.45 -32.67 24.56
CA ASN A 124 19.63 -33.50 24.38
C ASN A 124 20.25 -33.19 23.02
N THR A 125 21.10 -32.16 22.98
CA THR A 125 21.75 -31.75 21.74
C THR A 125 22.64 -32.87 21.21
N HIS A 126 22.37 -33.31 19.98
CA HIS A 126 23.16 -34.30 19.27
C HIS A 126 23.40 -33.82 17.82
N ASP A 127 24.37 -34.42 17.15
CA ASP A 127 24.70 -34.11 15.76
C ASP A 127 23.76 -34.83 14.78
N ASN A 128 23.70 -34.37 13.53
CA ASN A 128 22.93 -34.97 12.43
C ASN A 128 21.43 -35.12 12.70
N CYS A 129 20.77 -34.00 13.02
CA CYS A 129 19.33 -33.95 13.25
C CYS A 129 18.51 -34.51 12.05
N LYS A 130 17.80 -35.62 12.27
CA LYS A 130 16.85 -36.20 11.31
C LYS A 130 15.48 -35.57 11.50
N HIS A 131 14.82 -35.21 10.40
CA HIS A 131 13.53 -34.57 10.44
C HIS A 131 12.69 -34.89 9.21
N MET A 132 11.36 -34.91 9.37
CA MET A 132 10.42 -35.16 8.28
C MET A 132 9.22 -34.21 8.32
N LYS A 133 8.50 -34.11 7.20
CA LYS A 133 7.28 -33.29 7.12
C LYS A 133 6.14 -33.98 7.88
N ASN A 134 5.57 -33.29 8.87
CA ASN A 134 4.39 -33.79 9.57
C ASN A 134 3.11 -33.25 8.90
N ASN A 135 2.54 -34.04 8.00
CA ASN A 135 1.36 -33.65 7.23
C ASN A 135 0.08 -33.53 8.08
N VAL A 136 0.01 -34.22 9.22
CA VAL A 136 -1.15 -34.17 10.12
C VAL A 136 -1.20 -32.80 10.80
N VAL A 137 -0.09 -32.38 11.42
CA VAL A 137 0.03 -31.06 12.06
C VAL A 137 -0.13 -29.95 11.03
N ARG A 138 0.50 -30.06 9.85
CA ARG A 138 0.32 -29.06 8.76
C ARG A 138 -1.15 -28.84 8.40
N LYS A 139 -1.91 -29.92 8.16
CA LYS A 139 -3.34 -29.84 7.84
C LYS A 139 -4.17 -29.28 8.99
N ARG A 140 -3.82 -29.60 10.24
CA ARG A 140 -4.51 -29.07 11.42
C ARG A 140 -4.28 -27.56 11.54
N VAL A 141 -3.02 -27.12 11.49
CA VAL A 141 -2.63 -25.70 11.52
C VAL A 141 -3.29 -24.90 10.39
N ASP A 142 -3.31 -25.44 9.16
CA ASP A 142 -3.93 -24.79 8.01
C ASP A 142 -5.44 -24.51 8.19
N ASN A 143 -6.10 -25.25 9.07
CA ASN A 143 -7.53 -25.12 9.35
C ASN A 143 -7.84 -24.24 10.56
N PHE A 144 -6.84 -23.80 11.33
CA PHE A 144 -7.10 -22.86 12.42
C PHE A 144 -7.73 -21.58 11.89
N ARG A 145 -8.73 -21.10 12.64
CA ARG A 145 -9.32 -19.79 12.37
C ARG A 145 -8.43 -18.71 12.95
N VAL A 146 -8.20 -17.67 12.17
CA VAL A 146 -7.39 -16.51 12.55
C VAL A 146 -8.10 -15.23 12.19
N VAL A 147 -7.85 -14.20 12.99
CA VAL A 147 -8.12 -12.81 12.60
C VAL A 147 -7.03 -12.27 11.70
N CYS A 148 -7.31 -11.20 10.96
CA CYS A 148 -6.29 -10.47 10.22
C CYS A 148 -5.17 -10.00 11.18
N PRO A 149 -3.90 -10.38 10.96
CA PRO A 149 -2.76 -9.93 11.76
C PRO A 149 -2.62 -8.40 11.80
N ARG A 150 -2.88 -7.72 10.67
CA ARG A 150 -2.83 -6.24 10.60
C ARG A 150 -3.88 -5.61 11.51
N GLN A 151 -5.08 -6.18 11.54
CA GLN A 151 -6.15 -5.76 12.43
C GLN A 151 -5.77 -6.03 13.89
N TYR A 152 -5.20 -7.19 14.19
CA TYR A 152 -4.74 -7.54 15.54
C TYR A 152 -3.73 -6.52 16.07
N HIS A 153 -2.70 -6.15 15.28
CA HIS A 153 -1.72 -5.14 15.69
C HIS A 153 -2.36 -3.78 15.96
N LEU A 154 -3.25 -3.32 15.07
CA LEU A 154 -3.99 -2.06 15.28
C LEU A 154 -4.77 -2.04 16.60
N MET A 155 -5.39 -3.17 16.97
CA MET A 155 -6.11 -3.27 18.23
C MET A 155 -5.18 -3.24 19.45
N MET A 156 -3.98 -3.80 19.34
CA MET A 156 -3.00 -3.82 20.42
C MET A 156 -2.36 -2.44 20.62
N ASP A 157 -2.00 -1.75 19.52
CA ASP A 157 -1.38 -0.42 19.54
C ASP A 157 -2.34 0.69 20.01
N GLY A 158 -3.65 0.46 19.88
CA GLY A 158 -4.71 1.38 20.31
C GLY A 158 -5.07 1.31 21.79
N THR A 159 -4.37 0.52 22.62
CA THR A 159 -4.63 0.47 24.06
C THR A 159 -3.90 1.58 24.80
N ASP A 160 -4.66 2.58 25.27
CA ASP A 160 -4.18 3.56 26.25
C ASP A 160 -3.68 2.86 27.52
N VAL A 161 -2.71 3.52 28.17
CA VAL A 161 -1.87 3.17 29.33
C VAL A 161 -2.60 2.62 30.59
N GLN A 162 -3.91 2.37 30.56
CA GLN A 162 -4.70 1.87 31.69
C GLN A 162 -5.04 0.37 31.66
N GLY A 163 -4.41 -0.43 30.79
CA GLY A 163 -4.30 -1.89 30.99
C GLY A 163 -5.61 -2.69 31.06
N LYS A 164 -6.74 -2.14 30.63
CA LYS A 164 -8.00 -2.89 30.53
C LYS A 164 -8.03 -3.62 29.19
N SER A 165 -7.67 -4.90 29.24
CA SER A 165 -7.82 -5.88 28.16
C SER A 165 -9.25 -5.78 27.57
N LYS A 166 -9.37 -5.22 26.36
CA LYS A 166 -10.60 -5.28 25.56
C LYS A 166 -10.78 -6.71 25.05
N ARG A 167 -11.31 -7.60 25.91
CA ARG A 167 -12.01 -8.80 25.41
C ARG A 167 -13.44 -8.49 24.97
N ASN A 168 -13.98 -7.32 25.30
CA ASN A 168 -15.27 -6.85 24.79
C ASN A 168 -15.09 -5.97 23.56
N TRP A 169 -15.16 -6.62 22.39
CA TRP A 169 -15.27 -6.02 21.06
C TRP A 169 -16.54 -5.15 20.90
N GLU A 170 -17.58 -5.41 21.70
CA GLU A 170 -18.93 -4.84 21.57
C GLU A 170 -19.06 -3.33 21.82
N GLY A 171 -17.98 -2.61 22.15
CA GLY A 171 -18.03 -1.18 22.51
C GLY A 171 -17.25 -0.22 21.60
N TYR A 172 -16.54 -0.71 20.57
CA TYR A 172 -15.72 0.17 19.73
C TYR A 172 -16.51 0.68 18.51
N ASN A 173 -17.29 1.73 18.72
CA ASN A 173 -17.96 2.50 17.66
C ASN A 173 -16.98 3.40 16.89
N SER A 174 -15.79 2.90 16.53
CA SER A 174 -14.95 3.63 15.58
C SER A 174 -15.49 3.35 14.19
N THR A 175 -15.95 4.38 13.51
CA THR A 175 -16.32 4.39 12.08
C THR A 175 -15.11 4.17 11.16
N GLU A 176 -13.97 3.72 11.70
CA GLU A 176 -12.76 3.45 10.94
C GLU A 176 -12.92 2.07 10.27
N GLU A 177 -12.68 2.03 8.95
CA GLU A 177 -12.78 0.83 8.13
C GLU A 177 -11.80 -0.25 8.65
N MET A 178 -12.31 -1.15 9.48
CA MET A 178 -11.56 -2.28 10.01
C MET A 178 -11.52 -3.43 9.01
N CYS A 179 -10.50 -4.28 9.12
CA CYS A 179 -10.50 -5.54 8.38
C CYS A 179 -11.36 -6.57 9.13
N GLU A 180 -12.44 -7.01 8.48
CA GLU A 180 -13.37 -8.00 9.03
C GLU A 180 -12.96 -9.46 8.74
N PHE A 181 -11.73 -9.69 8.27
CA PHE A 181 -11.28 -11.02 7.92
C PHE A 181 -11.18 -11.92 9.16
N ILE A 182 -11.99 -12.98 9.15
CA ILE A 182 -11.92 -14.11 10.07
C ILE A 182 -11.98 -15.37 9.21
N GLY A 183 -10.83 -15.93 8.87
CA GLY A 183 -10.70 -17.05 7.92
C GLY A 183 -9.71 -18.10 8.40
N LYS A 184 -9.41 -19.07 7.54
CA LYS A 184 -8.42 -20.10 7.85
C LYS A 184 -7.00 -19.59 7.67
N VAL A 185 -6.04 -20.12 8.42
CA VAL A 185 -4.61 -19.80 8.27
C VAL A 185 -4.13 -19.97 6.81
N LYS A 186 -4.56 -21.02 6.12
CA LYS A 186 -4.19 -21.24 4.71
C LYS A 186 -4.68 -20.13 3.75
N GLU A 187 -5.75 -19.42 4.09
CA GLU A 187 -6.32 -18.31 3.31
C GLU A 187 -5.65 -16.97 3.65
N LEU A 188 -4.92 -16.91 4.77
CA LEU A 188 -4.36 -15.69 5.33
C LEU A 188 -3.38 -15.01 4.36
N LYS A 189 -2.55 -15.79 3.67
CA LYS A 189 -1.59 -15.25 2.70
C LYS A 189 -2.30 -14.48 1.58
N THR A 190 -3.26 -15.14 0.91
CA THR A 190 -4.04 -14.54 -0.17
C THR A 190 -4.77 -13.29 0.33
N HIS A 191 -5.32 -13.33 1.54
CA HIS A 191 -5.97 -12.18 2.15
C HIS A 191 -5.01 -11.00 2.33
N LEU A 192 -3.86 -11.21 2.97
CA LEU A 192 -2.87 -10.16 3.25
C LEU A 192 -2.29 -9.53 1.98
N GLU A 193 -2.21 -10.29 0.89
CA GLU A 193 -1.65 -9.84 -0.39
C GLU A 193 -2.68 -9.15 -1.30
N THR A 194 -3.96 -9.54 -1.25
CA THR A 194 -4.93 -9.16 -2.30
C THR A 194 -6.23 -8.51 -1.81
N THR A 195 -6.78 -8.95 -0.68
CA THR A 195 -8.14 -8.52 -0.25
C THR A 195 -8.18 -7.75 1.06
N CYS A 196 -7.06 -7.62 1.76
CA CYS A 196 -7.00 -6.91 3.02
C CYS A 196 -7.24 -5.40 2.84
N SER A 197 -8.27 -4.85 3.49
CA SER A 197 -8.55 -3.41 3.52
C SER A 197 -7.43 -2.60 4.21
N LEU A 198 -6.66 -3.26 5.06
CA LEU A 198 -5.48 -2.70 5.73
C LEU A 198 -4.18 -2.94 4.94
N LEU A 199 -4.27 -3.24 3.65
CA LEU A 199 -3.10 -3.38 2.79
C LEU A 199 -2.31 -2.07 2.76
N PRO A 200 -1.03 -2.08 3.21
CA PRO A 200 -0.17 -0.93 3.09
C PRO A 200 0.02 -0.57 1.61
N LYS A 201 0.04 0.72 1.32
CA LYS A 201 0.27 1.31 0.01
C LYS A 201 1.26 2.46 0.14
N LYS A 202 2.27 2.51 -0.71
CA LYS A 202 3.16 3.66 -0.82
C LYS A 202 2.37 4.92 -1.17
N CYS A 203 2.71 6.03 -0.55
CA CYS A 203 2.18 7.33 -0.94
C CYS A 203 2.38 7.58 -2.45
N SER A 204 1.41 8.20 -3.11
CA SER A 204 1.51 8.58 -4.54
C SER A 204 2.72 9.48 -4.85
N PHE A 205 3.30 10.13 -3.83
CA PHE A 205 4.50 10.96 -3.92
C PHE A 205 5.80 10.20 -3.61
N TYR A 206 5.77 8.87 -3.48
CA TYR A 206 6.95 8.06 -3.14
C TYR A 206 8.09 8.24 -4.14
N LYS A 207 7.79 8.26 -5.43
CA LYS A 207 8.76 8.54 -6.51
C LYS A 207 9.46 9.90 -6.41
N TYR A 208 8.92 10.82 -5.60
CA TYR A 208 9.47 12.15 -5.39
C TYR A 208 10.15 12.30 -4.02
N GLY A 209 10.17 11.25 -3.17
CA GLY A 209 10.84 11.25 -1.88
C GLY A 209 9.93 11.15 -0.65
N CYS A 210 8.62 10.98 -0.82
CA CYS A 210 7.74 10.70 0.32
C CYS A 210 7.88 9.23 0.75
N THR A 211 8.41 8.97 1.94
CA THR A 211 8.61 7.59 2.44
C THR A 211 7.45 7.07 3.29
N ASP A 212 6.38 7.85 3.44
CA ASP A 212 5.23 7.47 4.27
C ASP A 212 4.47 6.30 3.61
N VAL A 213 4.19 5.28 4.41
CA VAL A 213 3.34 4.13 4.03
C VAL A 213 1.93 4.36 4.56
N LEU A 214 0.97 4.21 3.66
CA LEU A 214 -0.43 4.52 3.88
C LEU A 214 -1.25 3.24 3.93
N VAL A 215 -2.43 3.33 4.52
CA VAL A 215 -3.49 2.34 4.40
C VAL A 215 -4.69 3.05 3.79
N GLN A 216 -5.58 2.31 3.13
CA GLN A 216 -6.65 2.90 2.33
C GLN A 216 -7.45 3.98 3.07
N HIS A 217 -7.71 3.80 4.38
CA HIS A 217 -8.49 4.76 5.16
C HIS A 217 -7.72 6.03 5.58
N ASN A 218 -6.39 6.02 5.63
CA ASN A 218 -5.59 7.18 6.08
C ASN A 218 -5.03 8.02 4.92
N GLU A 219 -5.21 7.57 3.68
CA GLU A 219 -4.65 8.22 2.48
C GLU A 219 -5.13 9.67 2.34
N ASP A 220 -6.43 9.93 2.51
CA ASP A 220 -6.99 11.28 2.42
C ASP A 220 -6.49 12.20 3.54
N GLU A 221 -6.37 11.70 4.76
CA GLU A 221 -5.86 12.48 5.89
C GLU A 221 -4.37 12.79 5.73
N HIS A 222 -3.58 11.80 5.32
CA HIS A 222 -2.18 11.98 4.98
C HIS A 222 -2.01 13.02 3.86
N ASN A 223 -2.73 12.87 2.74
CA ASN A 223 -2.65 13.80 1.62
C ASN A 223 -3.06 15.22 2.00
N ARG A 224 -4.10 15.39 2.83
CA ARG A 224 -4.51 16.71 3.33
C ARG A 224 -3.48 17.32 4.29
N SER A 225 -2.93 16.54 5.22
CA SER A 225 -1.99 17.04 6.23
C SER A 225 -0.59 17.29 5.66
N LYS A 226 -0.17 16.53 4.64
CA LYS A 226 1.16 16.61 4.03
C LYS A 226 1.18 17.34 2.68
N ILE A 227 0.08 18.00 2.27
CA ILE A 227 -0.01 18.63 0.94
C ILE A 227 1.13 19.62 0.64
N ASN A 228 1.54 20.44 1.61
CA ASN A 228 2.63 21.40 1.41
C ASN A 228 3.99 20.70 1.25
N PHE A 229 4.21 19.61 1.99
CA PHE A 229 5.40 18.78 1.86
C PHE A 229 5.44 18.11 0.47
N HIS A 230 4.32 17.51 0.05
CA HIS A 230 4.19 16.93 -1.28
C HIS A 230 4.42 17.93 -2.41
N MET A 231 3.90 19.16 -2.27
CA MET A 231 4.15 20.24 -3.25
C MET A 231 5.63 20.67 -3.28
N GLY A 232 6.32 20.63 -2.14
CA GLY A 232 7.78 20.82 -2.08
C GLY A 232 8.52 19.75 -2.88
N LEU A 233 8.21 18.47 -2.67
CA LEU A 233 8.83 17.36 -3.42
C LEU A 233 8.60 17.48 -4.93
N LEU A 234 7.40 17.88 -5.35
CA LEU A 234 7.11 18.13 -6.77
C LEU A 234 7.92 19.30 -7.32
N LYS A 235 8.04 20.39 -6.56
CA LYS A 235 8.84 21.55 -6.96
C LYS A 235 10.30 21.16 -7.12
N ASP A 236 10.88 20.49 -6.13
CA ASP A 236 12.27 20.02 -6.18
C ASP A 236 12.51 19.07 -7.36
N ALA A 237 11.51 18.27 -7.72
CA ALA A 237 11.57 17.43 -8.91
C ALA A 237 11.52 18.25 -10.21
N LEU A 238 10.72 19.32 -10.28
CA LEU A 238 10.61 20.21 -11.44
C LEU A 238 11.87 21.07 -11.63
N ASP A 239 12.45 21.58 -10.54
CA ASP A 239 13.66 22.41 -10.56
C ASP A 239 14.84 21.65 -11.20
N LYS A 240 14.85 20.30 -11.15
CA LYS A 240 15.85 19.46 -11.85
C LYS A 240 15.75 19.52 -13.38
N TYR A 241 14.58 19.87 -13.93
CA TYR A 241 14.36 19.98 -15.38
C TYR A 241 14.54 21.40 -15.91
N GLU A 242 14.62 22.40 -15.03
CA GLU A 242 14.80 23.81 -15.42
C GLU A 242 16.06 24.01 -16.30
N PRO A 243 17.24 23.45 -15.98
CA PRO A 243 18.42 23.57 -16.84
C PRO A 243 18.25 22.94 -18.22
N LEU A 244 17.46 21.86 -18.33
CA LEU A 244 17.19 21.22 -19.62
C LEU A 244 16.30 22.09 -20.49
N VAL A 245 15.31 22.74 -19.89
CA VAL A 245 14.45 23.70 -20.60
C VAL A 245 15.28 24.88 -21.10
N ASP A 246 16.17 25.43 -20.27
CA ASP A 246 17.06 26.53 -20.66
C ASP A 246 18.04 26.14 -21.79
N ASN A 247 18.59 24.92 -21.72
CA ASN A 247 19.46 24.39 -22.77
C ASN A 247 18.70 24.23 -24.10
N LEU A 248 17.48 23.68 -24.07
CA LEU A 248 16.63 23.56 -25.26
C LEU A 248 16.28 24.93 -25.85
N GLN A 249 15.98 25.92 -25.01
CA GLN A 249 15.71 27.29 -25.46
C GLN A 249 16.91 27.92 -26.14
N THR A 250 18.12 27.70 -25.60
CA THR A 250 19.38 28.18 -26.18
C THR A 250 19.66 27.52 -27.54
N LEU A 251 19.46 26.20 -27.66
CA LEU A 251 19.66 25.46 -28.91
C LEU A 251 18.69 25.91 -30.03
N LEU A 252 17.46 26.24 -29.66
CA LEU A 252 16.44 26.68 -30.62
C LEU A 252 16.52 28.18 -30.95
N GLY A 253 17.45 28.93 -30.34
CA GLY A 253 17.61 30.36 -30.59
C GLY A 253 16.40 31.20 -30.18
N ILE A 254 15.55 30.72 -29.26
CA ILE A 254 14.32 31.41 -28.84
C ILE A 254 14.70 32.45 -27.75
N PRO A 255 14.57 33.77 -28.01
CA PRO A 255 14.94 34.77 -27.02
C PRO A 255 13.98 34.73 -25.81
N ASN A 256 14.54 34.92 -24.61
CA ASN A 256 13.88 34.78 -23.30
C ASN A 256 12.62 35.66 -23.07
N GLN A 257 12.35 36.63 -23.96
CA GLN A 257 11.23 37.57 -23.88
C GLN A 257 10.15 37.35 -24.95
N HIS A 258 10.25 36.28 -25.74
CA HIS A 258 9.35 36.09 -26.89
C HIS A 258 8.00 35.47 -26.48
N PRO A 259 6.86 35.91 -27.05
CA PRO A 259 5.55 35.25 -26.87
C PRO A 259 5.56 33.77 -27.28
N GLN A 260 6.52 33.32 -28.09
CA GLN A 260 6.71 31.90 -28.40
C GLN A 260 7.18 31.07 -27.18
N ARG A 261 7.77 31.69 -26.15
CA ARG A 261 8.11 31.02 -24.89
C ARG A 261 6.84 30.57 -24.16
N PHE A 262 5.74 31.32 -24.27
CA PHE A 262 4.43 30.91 -23.80
C PHE A 262 3.87 29.74 -24.61
N LEU A 263 3.99 29.75 -25.94
CA LEU A 263 3.56 28.63 -26.79
C LEU A 263 4.32 27.33 -26.46
N LEU A 264 5.65 27.41 -26.29
CA LEU A 264 6.45 26.23 -25.93
C LEU A 264 6.08 25.71 -24.53
N LEU A 265 5.92 26.61 -23.55
CA LEU A 265 5.47 26.23 -22.22
C LEU A 265 4.03 25.71 -22.22
N GLU A 266 3.14 26.24 -23.06
CA GLU A 266 1.79 25.71 -23.26
C GLU A 266 1.84 24.32 -23.86
N VAL A 267 2.64 24.07 -24.90
CA VAL A 267 2.81 22.74 -25.50
C VAL A 267 3.36 21.76 -24.48
N ILE A 268 4.41 22.13 -23.74
CA ILE A 268 4.98 21.30 -22.66
C ILE A 268 3.92 21.08 -21.57
N PHE A 269 3.18 22.11 -21.18
CA PHE A 269 2.12 22.03 -20.17
C PHE A 269 0.97 21.14 -20.62
N PHE A 270 0.52 21.21 -21.87
CA PHE A 270 -0.48 20.32 -22.44
C PHE A 270 0.04 18.88 -22.50
N PHE A 271 1.31 18.69 -22.83
CA PHE A 271 1.94 17.36 -22.81
C PHE A 271 2.00 16.80 -21.39
N LEU A 272 2.39 17.62 -20.40
CA LEU A 272 2.40 17.25 -18.98
C LEU A 272 0.99 17.00 -18.44
N LEU A 273 0.00 17.80 -18.82
CA LEU A 273 -1.41 17.59 -18.48
C LEU A 273 -1.96 16.32 -19.10
N HIS A 274 -1.56 16.00 -20.34
CA HIS A 274 -1.92 14.76 -20.99
C HIS A 274 -1.31 13.56 -20.25
N ILE A 275 -0.03 13.64 -19.89
CA ILE A 275 0.64 12.61 -19.07
C ILE A 275 -0.04 12.47 -17.71
N LEU A 276 -0.38 13.58 -17.04
CA LEU A 276 -1.10 13.57 -15.76
C LEU A 276 -2.49 12.95 -15.90
N LYS A 277 -3.25 13.30 -16.94
CA LYS A 277 -4.57 12.73 -17.21
C LYS A 277 -4.48 11.23 -17.47
N GLU A 278 -3.49 10.78 -18.23
CA GLU A 278 -3.24 9.36 -18.50
C GLU A 278 -2.86 8.60 -17.22
N LEU A 279 -2.01 9.19 -16.37
CA LEU A 279 -1.65 8.62 -15.07
C LEU A 279 -2.85 8.52 -14.11
N LEU A 280 -3.68 9.56 -14.05
CA LEU A 280 -4.93 9.56 -13.27
C LEU A 280 -5.95 8.56 -13.82
N SER A 281 -6.08 8.45 -15.16
CA SER A 281 -7.00 7.48 -15.79
C SER A 281 -6.62 6.03 -15.49
N ARG A 282 -5.32 5.76 -15.28
CA ARG A 282 -4.82 4.44 -14.88
C ARG A 282 -5.14 4.11 -13.42
N GLN A 283 -5.31 5.10 -12.56
CA GLN A 283 -5.73 4.88 -11.17
C GLN A 283 -7.24 4.65 -11.03
N THR A 284 -8.03 5.05 -12.02
CA THR A 284 -9.51 4.92 -11.98
C THR A 284 -10.06 3.66 -12.63
N LYS A 285 -9.23 2.67 -13.04
CA LYS A 285 -9.80 1.37 -13.42
C LYS A 285 -10.21 0.64 -12.14
N PRO A 286 -11.52 0.45 -11.88
CA PRO A 286 -11.94 -0.37 -10.76
C PRO A 286 -11.50 -1.80 -11.06
N ASN A 287 -10.96 -2.49 -10.05
CA ASN A 287 -10.84 -3.95 -10.08
C ASN A 287 -12.22 -4.51 -10.44
N GLN A 288 -12.39 -4.96 -11.67
CA GLN A 288 -13.55 -5.75 -12.04
C GLN A 288 -13.45 -7.04 -11.22
N LEU A 289 -14.38 -7.17 -10.26
CA LEU A 289 -14.72 -8.46 -9.69
C LEU A 289 -15.04 -9.41 -10.84
N VAL A 290 -14.37 -10.55 -10.87
CA VAL A 290 -14.73 -11.67 -11.73
C VAL A 290 -16.07 -12.22 -11.22
N GLU A 291 -17.16 -11.89 -11.91
CA GLU A 291 -18.42 -12.64 -11.78
C GLU A 291 -18.30 -13.97 -12.57
N PRO A 292 -18.82 -15.09 -12.04
CA PRO A 292 -18.83 -16.36 -12.75
C PRO A 292 -19.84 -16.36 -13.89
N ALA A 293 -19.40 -16.89 -15.03
CA ALA A 293 -20.13 -16.91 -16.29
C ALA A 293 -21.48 -17.65 -16.22
N THR A 294 -22.53 -17.00 -16.72
CA THR A 294 -23.70 -17.66 -17.30
C THR A 294 -23.86 -17.21 -18.75
N GLN A 295 -23.93 -18.19 -19.65
CA GLN A 295 -24.24 -18.06 -21.08
C GLN A 295 -25.67 -17.52 -21.25
N ASP A 296 -25.91 -16.49 -22.07
CA ASP A 296 -26.25 -16.63 -23.51
C ASP A 296 -26.76 -15.31 -24.10
N ASN A 297 -26.69 -15.24 -25.43
CA ASN A 297 -27.35 -14.32 -26.38
C ASN A 297 -26.69 -13.00 -26.80
N ASP A 298 -26.22 -13.08 -28.06
CA ASP A 298 -26.18 -12.11 -29.15
C ASP A 298 -26.82 -10.72 -28.94
N GLU A 299 -26.00 -9.68 -29.07
CA GLU A 299 -26.39 -8.48 -29.80
C GLU A 299 -25.15 -7.71 -30.32
N LYS A 300 -25.05 -7.62 -31.64
CA LYS A 300 -23.95 -6.99 -32.37
C LYS A 300 -24.15 -5.47 -32.35
N LYS A 301 -23.48 -4.76 -31.43
CA LYS A 301 -23.40 -3.28 -31.45
C LYS A 301 -22.20 -2.81 -32.25
N GLU A 302 -22.47 -2.14 -33.37
CA GLU A 302 -21.48 -1.37 -34.13
C GLU A 302 -20.95 -0.22 -33.26
N SER A 303 -19.64 -0.21 -33.05
CA SER A 303 -18.93 0.91 -32.42
C SER A 303 -18.71 2.01 -33.45
N VAL A 304 -19.49 3.08 -33.37
CA VAL A 304 -19.19 4.33 -34.07
C VAL A 304 -17.97 4.98 -33.39
N GLN A 305 -16.87 5.05 -34.14
CA GLN A 305 -15.65 5.70 -33.68
C GLN A 305 -15.84 7.22 -33.75
N VAL A 306 -16.25 7.82 -32.63
CA VAL A 306 -16.34 9.29 -32.52
C VAL A 306 -14.92 9.84 -32.39
N MET A 307 -14.43 10.49 -33.46
CA MET A 307 -13.18 11.25 -33.39
C MET A 307 -13.30 12.34 -32.32
N SER A 308 -12.29 12.39 -31.45
CA SER A 308 -12.18 13.39 -30.38
C SER A 308 -12.14 14.82 -30.95
N PRO A 309 -12.84 15.79 -30.33
CA PRO A 309 -12.78 17.21 -30.70
C PRO A 309 -11.35 17.80 -30.77
N PHE A 310 -10.37 17.11 -30.17
CA PHE A 310 -8.95 17.48 -30.24
C PHE A 310 -8.33 17.34 -31.64
N PHE A 311 -8.80 16.42 -32.49
CA PHE A 311 -8.28 16.27 -33.84
C PHE A 311 -8.62 17.48 -34.73
N PHE A 312 -9.76 18.12 -34.50
CA PHE A 312 -10.15 19.35 -35.17
C PHE A 312 -9.34 20.57 -34.73
N PHE A 313 -8.89 20.60 -33.47
CA PHE A 313 -8.07 21.70 -32.96
C PHE A 313 -6.64 21.66 -33.53
N PHE A 314 -6.07 20.46 -33.69
CA PHE A 314 -4.74 20.27 -34.29
C PHE A 314 -4.72 20.61 -35.79
N PHE A 315 -5.74 20.22 -36.55
CA PHE A 315 -5.84 20.59 -37.97
C PHE A 315 -6.04 22.09 -38.19
N LYS A 316 -6.76 22.77 -37.30
CA LYS A 316 -6.95 24.22 -37.39
C LYS A 316 -5.68 25.02 -37.07
N LEU A 317 -4.89 24.56 -36.09
CA LEU A 317 -3.59 25.16 -35.77
C LEU A 317 -2.55 24.94 -36.87
N GLN A 318 -2.52 23.77 -37.50
CA GLN A 318 -1.63 23.50 -38.62
C GLN A 318 -2.01 24.32 -39.87
N PHE A 319 -3.31 24.51 -40.12
CA PHE A 319 -3.82 25.33 -41.22
C PHE A 319 -3.56 26.83 -41.02
N GLU A 320 -3.58 27.34 -39.79
CA GLU A 320 -3.25 28.75 -39.49
C GLU A 320 -1.73 29.02 -39.54
N MET A 321 -0.90 28.01 -39.25
CA MET A 321 0.57 28.11 -39.35
C MET A 321 1.11 27.99 -40.78
N GLU A 322 0.40 27.35 -41.70
CA GLU A 322 0.79 27.28 -43.13
C GLU A 322 0.32 28.51 -43.94
N ASN A 323 -0.56 29.34 -43.37
CA ASN A 323 -1.12 30.53 -44.01
C ASN A 323 -0.70 31.86 -43.35
N SER A 324 0.31 31.85 -42.46
CA SER A 324 0.95 33.03 -41.86
C SER A 324 2.46 32.99 -42.05
#